data_AF-A0A9N9ITY5-F1
#
_entry.id   AF-A0A9N9ITY5-F1
#
_cell.length_a   1.000
_cell.length_b   1.000
_cell.length_c   1.000
_cell.angle_alpha   90.00
_cell.angle_beta   90.00
_cell.angle_gamma   90.00
#
_symmetry.space_group_name_H-M   'P 1'
#
loop_
_entity.id
_entity.type
_entity.pdbx_description
1 polymer ?
#
loop_
_entity_poly.entity_id
_entity_poly.type
_entity_poly.pdbx_seq_one_letter_code
_entity_poly.pdbx_strand_id
1 'polypeptide(L)' 'DEKYQLSWIPYNEFQDIEEIGKGGFATVYYAYWHDKNRDIWTPIALKLIHDSNKCNQEFINE' A
#
# COMPACT_ATOMS: atom_id res chain seq x y z
N ASP A 1 16.74 9.16 -13.30
CA ASP A 1 17.00 7.72 -13.27
C ASP A 1 15.69 6.94 -13.27
N GLU A 2 15.37 6.26 -14.37
CA GLU A 2 14.15 5.43 -14.54
C GLU A 2 14.13 4.17 -13.67
N LYS A 3 15.10 4.00 -12.77
CA LYS A 3 15.39 2.74 -12.09
C LYS A 3 14.36 2.37 -11.00
N TYR A 4 13.58 3.34 -10.51
CA TYR A 4 12.61 3.13 -9.41
C TYR A 4 11.31 3.89 -9.67
N GLN A 5 10.62 3.54 -10.77
CA GLN A 5 9.30 4.13 -11.06
C GLN A 5 8.25 3.53 -10.10
N LEU A 6 7.73 4.36 -9.20
CA LEU A 6 6.63 3.98 -8.30
C LEU A 6 5.34 3.84 -9.11
N SER A 7 4.64 2.72 -8.91
CA SER A 7 3.35 2.44 -9.54
C SER A 7 2.22 2.72 -8.55
N TRP A 8 1.19 3.42 -9.01
CA TRP A 8 -0.04 3.63 -8.26
C TRP A 8 -0.99 2.47 -8.47
N ILE A 9 -1.38 1.80 -7.37
CA ILE A 9 -2.33 0.69 -7.38
C ILE A 9 -3.65 1.20 -6.74
N PRO A 10 -4.79 1.10 -7.44
CA PRO A 10 -6.08 1.46 -6.87
C PRO A 10 -6.42 0.62 -5.64
N TYR A 11 -6.96 1.26 -4.59
CA TYR A 11 -7.28 0.59 -3.33
C TYR A 11 -8.30 -0.55 -3.47
N ASN A 12 -9.18 -0.49 -4.48
CA ASN A 12 -10.16 -1.54 -4.76
C ASN A 12 -9.58 -2.81 -5.41
N GLU A 13 -8.28 -2.83 -5.71
CA GLU A 13 -7.58 -4.05 -6.16
C GLU A 13 -7.08 -4.93 -5.00
N PHE A 14 -7.31 -4.49 -3.76
CA PHE A 14 -7.00 -5.25 -2.55
C PHE A 14 -8.27 -5.92 -1.97
N GLN A 15 -8.12 -7.14 -1.45
CA GLN A 15 -9.16 -7.91 -0.77
C GLN A 15 -8.66 -8.47 0.56
N ASP A 16 -9.60 -8.92 1.39
CA ASP A 16 -9.38 -9.53 2.70
C ASP A 16 -8.40 -8.74 3.58
N ILE A 17 -8.67 -7.44 3.70
CA ILE A 17 -7.83 -6.50 4.43
C ILE A 17 -8.04 -6.71 5.93
N GLU A 18 -7.01 -7.17 6.62
CA GLU A 18 -7.03 -7.46 8.06
C GLU A 18 -5.90 -6.69 8.77
N GLU A 19 -6.20 -6.00 9.87
CA GLU A 19 -5.17 -5.35 10.69
C GLU A 19 -4.32 -6.40 11.40
N ILE A 20 -3.01 -6.35 11.18
CA ILE A 20 -2.06 -7.27 11.84
C ILE A 20 -1.19 -6.58 12.89
N GLY A 21 -1.24 -5.26 12.98
CA GLY A 21 -0.57 -4.53 14.04
C GLY A 21 -0.62 -3.02 13.90
N LYS A 22 -0.62 -2.34 15.04
CA LYS A 22 -0.65 -0.88 15.14
C LYS A 22 0.49 -0.37 16.00
N GLY A 23 1.29 0.54 15.43
CA GLY A 23 2.34 1.27 16.14
C GLY A 23 1.95 2.71 16.43
N GLY A 24 2.90 3.52 16.92
CA GLY A 24 2.68 4.96 17.13
C GLY A 24 2.50 5.75 15.82
N PHE A 25 3.18 5.32 14.74
CA PHE A 25 3.28 6.10 13.50
C PHE A 25 2.50 5.49 12.32
N ALA A 26 2.14 4.22 12.37
CA ALA A 26 1.46 3.53 11.28
C ALA A 26 0.68 2.32 11.79
N THR A 27 -0.30 1.91 10.99
CA THR A 27 -1.01 0.64 11.12
C THR A 27 -0.66 -0.26 9.93
N VAL A 28 -0.40 -1.54 10.18
CA VAL A 28 -0.08 -2.52 9.15
C VAL A 28 -1.25 -3.47 8.99
N TYR A 29 -1.63 -3.71 7.74
CA TYR A 29 -2.67 -4.65 7.35
C TYR A 29 -2.08 -5.76 6.48
N TYR A 30 -2.56 -6.97 6.65
CA TYR A 30 -2.47 -8.04 5.67
C TYR A 30 -3.57 -7.83 4.63
N ALA A 31 -3.27 -8.13 3.36
CA ALA A 31 -4.27 -8.15 2.30
C ALA A 31 -3.80 -9.04 1.14
N TYR A 32 -4.74 -9.38 0.25
CA TYR A 32 -4.40 -9.91 -1.07
C TYR A 32 -4.53 -8.82 -2.13
N TRP A 33 -3.53 -8.69 -2.99
CA TRP A 33 -3.57 -7.84 -4.19
C TRP A 33 -3.81 -8.69 -5.43
N HIS A 34 -4.77 -8.31 -6.27
CA HIS A 34 -4.97 -8.93 -7.58
C HIS A 34 -4.03 -8.32 -8.61
N ASP A 35 -2.93 -9.02 -8.91
CA ASP A 35 -2.09 -8.66 -10.04
C ASP A 35 -2.80 -9.08 -11.33
N LYS A 36 -3.58 -8.16 -11.90
CA LYS A 36 -4.35 -8.37 -13.13
C LYS A 36 -3.50 -8.78 -14.34
N ASN A 37 -2.21 -8.41 -14.37
CA ASN A 37 -1.33 -8.77 -15.48
C ASN A 37 -0.94 -10.25 -15.41
N ARG A 38 -0.84 -10.80 -14.20
CA ARG A 38 -0.51 -12.22 -13.97
C ARG A 38 -1.75 -13.07 -13.68
N ASP A 39 -2.88 -12.44 -13.39
CA ASP A 39 -4.11 -13.04 -12.89
C ASP A 39 -3.88 -13.89 -11.62
N ILE A 40 -3.16 -13.32 -10.65
CA ILE A 40 -2.79 -13.99 -9.40
C ILE A 40 -3.09 -13.08 -8.22
N TRP A 41 -3.62 -13.66 -7.14
CA TRP A 41 -3.74 -13.01 -5.83
C TRP A 41 -2.43 -13.16 -5.06
N THR A 42 -1.79 -12.03 -4.78
CA THR A 42 -0.51 -11.99 -4.07
C THR A 42 -0.73 -11.49 -2.64
N PRO A 43 -0.31 -12.23 -1.60
CA PRO A 43 -0.36 -11.72 -0.23
C PRO A 43 0.64 -10.57 -0.06
N ILE A 44 0.17 -9.46 0.49
CA ILE A 44 0.96 -8.24 0.67
C ILE A 44 0.72 -7.64 2.06
N ALA A 45 1.60 -6.72 2.45
CA ALA A 45 1.44 -5.89 3.64
C ALA A 45 1.14 -4.45 3.23
N LEU A 46 -0.01 -3.92 3.63
CA LEU A 46 -0.35 -2.51 3.49
C LEU A 46 0.11 -1.76 4.74
N LYS A 47 0.88 -0.68 4.58
CA LYS A 47 1.30 0.18 5.69
C LYS A 47 0.58 1.52 5.58
N LEU A 48 -0.42 1.73 6.44
CA LEU A 48 -1.15 2.98 6.56
C LEU A 48 -0.41 3.91 7.52
N ILE A 49 0.17 4.99 7.00
CA ILE A 49 0.87 5.99 7.80
C ILE A 49 -0.16 6.90 8.49
N HIS A 50 -0.02 7.10 9.79
CA HIS A 50 -0.89 7.99 10.55
C HIS A 50 -0.72 9.44 10.07
N ASP A 51 -1.81 10.22 10.10
CA ASP A 51 -1.82 11.60 9.62
C ASP A 51 -1.38 11.78 8.15
N SER A 52 -1.39 10.72 7.33
CA SER A 52 -1.05 10.80 5.90
C SER A 52 -1.95 11.76 5.12
N ASN A 53 -3.15 12.06 5.63
CA ASN A 53 -4.03 13.09 5.08
C ASN A 53 -3.43 14.51 5.15
N LYS A 54 -2.34 14.69 5.91
CA LYS A 54 -1.53 15.91 5.99
C LYS A 54 -0.22 15.80 5.17
N CYS A 55 0.07 14.64 4.58
CA CYS A 55 1.26 14.45 3.76
C CYS A 55 1.03 15.05 2.38
N ASN A 56 1.86 16.04 2.03
CA ASN A 56 1.90 16.65 0.71
C ASN A 56 2.44 15.63 -0.31
N GLN A 57 2.14 15.84 -1.61
CA GLN A 57 2.66 15.01 -2.71
C GLN A 57 4.19 14.85 -2.68
N GLU A 58 4.91 15.79 -2.07
CA GLU A 58 6.36 15.73 -1.83
C GLU A 58 6.82 14.47 -1.08
N PHE A 59 6.02 13.92 -0.15
CA PHE A 59 6.37 12.69 0.58
C PHE A 59 6.42 11.45 -0.33
N ILE A 60 5.69 11.48 -1.45
CA ILE A 60 5.56 10.33 -2.37
C ILE A 60 6.57 10.44 -3.52
N ASN A 61 7.21 11.60 -3.68
CA ASN A 61 8.14 11.91 -4.76
C ASN A 61 9.62 11.83 -4.33
N GLU A 62 9.95 11.22 -3.18
CA GLU A 62 11.35 10.96 -2.76
C GLU A 62 12.13 10.06 -3.74
#